data_AF-A0A957KB20-F1
#
_entry.id   AF-A0A957KB20-F1
#
_cell.length_a   1.000
_cell.length_b   1.000
_cell.length_c   1.000
_cell.angle_alpha   90.00
_cell.angle_beta   90.00
_cell.angle_gamma   90.00
#
_symmetry.space_group_name_H-M   'P 1'
#
loop_
_entity.id
_entity.type
_entity.pdbx_description
1 polymer ?
#
loop_
_entity_poly.entity_id
_entity_poly.type
_entity_poly.pdbx_seq_one_letter_code
_entity_poly.pdbx_strand_id
1 'polypeptide(L)'
;NIRSNGIHMYALRRYVPIVIPFFVLSAILLFDWLLQRSQTIYRLAGWLLLMVWLAVIAWSSRGFLSQTNYQTMPAQFESLVAQFPENAIFLFNQARPVDLGDHLSVPLNLIYGKHAFTVQNLTGPQADLLMQTLARWQEEGWEIYWVELSEPNPSPLAPENLSFESTFELRFTVLESTYDRKPVNIQSILWTADIYRLLPLSQP
;
A
#
# COMPACT_ATOMS: atom_id res chain seq x y z
N ASN A 1 18.64 -0.31 -10.23
CA ASN A 1 18.03 -0.96 -11.42
C ASN A 1 16.57 -1.26 -11.09
N ILE A 2 15.74 -0.21 -11.07
CA ILE A 2 14.31 -0.28 -10.74
C ILE A 2 13.58 -0.27 -12.07
N ARG A 3 13.34 -1.46 -12.66
CA ARG A 3 12.42 -1.60 -13.78
C ARG A 3 11.03 -1.84 -13.20
N SER A 4 10.07 -1.09 -13.74
CA SER A 4 8.72 -0.95 -13.24
C SER A 4 8.00 -2.27 -12.95
N ASN A 5 7.31 -2.27 -11.81
CA ASN A 5 6.40 -3.30 -11.27
C ASN A 5 5.18 -3.61 -12.18
N GLY A 6 5.04 -2.95 -13.33
CA GLY A 6 3.85 -3.08 -14.20
C GLY A 6 3.78 -4.41 -14.97
N ILE A 7 4.92 -4.98 -15.37
CA ILE A 7 4.94 -6.20 -16.20
C ILE A 7 4.44 -7.41 -15.41
N HIS A 8 4.75 -7.50 -14.11
CA HIS A 8 4.32 -8.62 -13.27
C HIS A 8 2.82 -8.57 -12.95
N MET A 9 2.27 -7.40 -12.61
CA MET A 9 0.81 -7.27 -12.44
C MET A 9 0.06 -7.57 -13.73
N TYR A 10 0.56 -7.09 -14.88
CA TYR A 10 -0.06 -7.35 -16.17
C TYR A 10 0.00 -8.84 -16.55
N ALA A 11 1.16 -9.48 -16.35
CA ALA A 11 1.34 -10.91 -16.58
C ALA A 11 0.44 -11.75 -15.65
N LEU A 12 0.36 -11.42 -14.36
CA LEU A 12 -0.53 -12.11 -13.42
C LEU A 12 -2.00 -11.98 -13.84
N ARG A 13 -2.46 -10.77 -14.19
CA ARG A 13 -3.85 -10.52 -14.59
C ARG A 13 -4.27 -11.29 -15.85
N ARG A 14 -3.33 -11.60 -16.75
CA ARG A 14 -3.63 -12.31 -18.01
C ARG A 14 -3.34 -13.81 -17.95
N TYR A 15 -2.28 -14.21 -17.24
CA TYR A 15 -1.80 -15.58 -17.20
C TYR A 15 -2.52 -16.42 -16.13
N VAL A 16 -2.71 -15.87 -14.93
CA VAL A 16 -3.34 -16.59 -13.81
C VAL A 16 -4.76 -17.06 -14.15
N PRO A 17 -5.64 -16.23 -14.77
CA PRO A 17 -6.99 -16.67 -15.10
C PRO A 17 -7.08 -17.74 -16.19
N ILE A 18 -6.01 -17.96 -16.97
CA ILE A 18 -5.98 -19.00 -18.01
C ILE A 18 -5.35 -20.26 -17.45
N VAL A 19 -4.21 -20.12 -16.77
CA VAL A 19 -3.39 -21.26 -16.34
C VAL A 19 -3.98 -21.97 -15.14
N ILE A 20 -4.49 -21.25 -14.12
CA ILE A 20 -5.09 -21.91 -12.96
C ILE A 20 -6.28 -22.79 -13.37
N PRO A 21 -7.28 -22.31 -14.13
CA PRO A 21 -8.39 -23.16 -14.55
C PRO A 21 -7.95 -24.34 -15.41
N PHE A 22 -6.98 -24.15 -16.31
CA PHE A 22 -6.45 -25.24 -17.13
C PHE A 22 -5.82 -26.36 -16.27
N PHE A 23 -4.99 -26.01 -15.27
CA PHE A 23 -4.42 -26.99 -14.34
C PHE A 23 -5.50 -27.68 -13.49
N VAL A 24 -6.50 -26.93 -13.02
CA VAL A 24 -7.62 -27.49 -12.24
C VAL A 24 -8.42 -28.48 -13.09
N LEU A 25 -8.78 -28.12 -14.33
CA LEU A 25 -9.50 -29.01 -15.24
C LEU A 25 -8.68 -30.25 -15.60
N SER A 26 -7.39 -30.08 -15.89
CA SER A 26 -6.49 -31.19 -16.18
C SER A 26 -6.36 -32.15 -14.99
N ALA A 27 -6.27 -31.61 -13.77
CA ALA A 27 -6.25 -32.41 -12.55
C ALA A 27 -7.56 -33.17 -12.34
N ILE A 28 -8.72 -32.52 -12.53
CA ILE A 28 -10.04 -33.16 -12.43
C ILE A 28 -10.14 -34.33 -13.42
N LEU A 29 -9.82 -34.11 -14.70
CA LEU A 29 -9.88 -35.15 -15.73
C LEU A 29 -8.93 -36.31 -15.42
N LEU A 30 -7.73 -36.02 -14.90
CA LEU A 30 -6.76 -37.05 -14.49
C LEU A 30 -7.30 -37.90 -13.33
N PHE A 31 -7.84 -37.26 -12.28
CA PHE A 31 -8.38 -37.97 -11.13
C PHE A 31 -9.64 -38.75 -11.49
N ASP A 32 -10.53 -38.17 -12.30
CA ASP A 32 -11.75 -38.83 -12.77
C ASP A 32 -11.41 -40.09 -13.59
N TRP A 33 -10.48 -39.98 -14.54
CA TRP A 33 -9.99 -41.12 -15.32
C TRP A 33 -9.37 -42.23 -14.43
N LEU A 34 -8.60 -41.84 -13.41
CA LEU A 34 -7.93 -42.79 -12.52
C LEU A 34 -8.92 -43.50 -11.57
N LEU A 35 -9.95 -42.79 -11.11
CA LEU A 35 -10.99 -43.30 -10.21
C LEU A 35 -12.05 -44.13 -10.92
N GLN A 36 -12.30 -43.90 -12.21
CA GLN A 36 -13.25 -44.69 -13.01
C GLN A 36 -12.73 -46.08 -13.42
N ARG A 37 -11.43 -46.36 -13.28
CA ARG A 37 -10.87 -47.69 -13.58
C ARG A 37 -11.48 -48.78 -12.68
N SER A 38 -11.73 -49.95 -13.26
CA SER A 38 -12.41 -51.07 -12.60
C SER A 38 -11.56 -51.77 -11.53
N GLN A 39 -10.23 -51.70 -11.63
CA GLN A 39 -9.36 -52.37 -10.65
C GLN A 39 -9.21 -51.50 -9.40
N THR A 40 -9.49 -52.10 -8.24
CA THR A 40 -9.45 -51.45 -6.92
C THR A 40 -8.10 -50.77 -6.62
N ILE A 41 -7.00 -51.30 -7.14
CA ILE A 41 -5.65 -50.73 -6.98
C ILE A 41 -5.57 -49.32 -7.58
N TYR A 42 -6.14 -49.08 -8.76
CA TYR A 42 -6.11 -47.74 -9.38
C TYR A 42 -6.97 -46.73 -8.63
N ARG A 43 -8.10 -47.17 -8.08
CA ARG A 43 -8.97 -46.33 -7.24
C ARG A 43 -8.27 -45.91 -5.95
N LEU A 44 -7.64 -46.86 -5.27
CA LEU A 44 -6.85 -46.58 -4.05
C LEU A 44 -5.67 -45.65 -4.35
N ALA A 45 -4.96 -45.89 -5.46
CA ALA A 45 -3.87 -45.03 -5.90
C ALA A 45 -4.36 -43.60 -6.22
N GLY A 46 -5.52 -43.47 -6.86
CA GLY A 46 -6.11 -42.16 -7.17
C GLY A 46 -6.51 -41.37 -5.93
N TRP A 47 -7.17 -42.02 -4.96
CA TRP A 47 -7.47 -41.39 -3.67
C TRP A 47 -6.21 -41.00 -2.91
N LEU A 48 -5.20 -41.87 -2.86
CA LEU A 48 -3.93 -41.57 -2.22
C LEU A 48 -3.26 -40.36 -2.87
N LEU A 49 -3.19 -40.32 -4.20
CA LEU A 49 -2.61 -39.21 -4.94
C LEU A 49 -3.36 -37.89 -4.68
N LEU A 50 -4.69 -37.93 -4.68
CA LEU A 50 -5.52 -36.75 -4.38
C LEU A 50 -5.26 -36.25 -2.96
N MET A 51 -5.22 -37.14 -1.97
CA MET A 51 -4.97 -36.78 -0.58
C MET A 51 -3.56 -36.19 -0.40
N VAL A 52 -2.54 -36.79 -1.02
CA VAL A 52 -1.17 -36.24 -1.02
C VAL A 52 -1.14 -34.86 -1.68
N TRP A 53 -1.83 -34.68 -2.81
CA TRP A 53 -1.88 -33.40 -3.50
C TRP A 53 -2.54 -32.31 -2.65
N LEU A 54 -3.69 -32.60 -2.04
CA LEU A 54 -4.36 -31.68 -1.12
C LEU A 54 -3.50 -31.37 0.11
N ALA A 55 -2.81 -32.37 0.67
CA ALA A 55 -1.92 -32.19 1.80
C ALA A 55 -0.73 -31.27 1.45
N VAL A 56 -0.12 -31.45 0.26
CA VAL A 56 0.96 -30.58 -0.22
C VAL A 56 0.48 -29.15 -0.43
N ILE A 57 -0.72 -28.96 -0.99
CA ILE A 57 -1.31 -27.62 -1.15
C ILE A 57 -1.54 -26.96 0.21
N ALA A 58 -2.21 -27.66 1.14
CA ALA A 58 -2.49 -27.13 2.46
C ALA A 58 -1.21 -26.80 3.25
N TRP A 59 -0.19 -27.67 3.15
CA TRP A 59 1.13 -27.43 3.74
C TRP A 59 1.79 -26.19 3.12
N SER A 60 1.73 -26.05 1.79
CA SER A 60 2.31 -24.89 1.09
C SER A 60 1.55 -23.60 1.37
N SER A 61 0.22 -23.63 1.51
CA SER A 61 -0.62 -22.45 1.69
C SER A 61 -0.67 -21.94 3.13
N ARG A 62 -0.24 -22.74 4.12
CA ARG A 62 -0.35 -22.41 5.56
C ARG A 62 0.17 -21.01 5.91
N GLY A 63 1.29 -20.58 5.34
CA GLY A 63 1.88 -19.25 5.60
C GLY A 63 1.11 -18.08 4.97
N PHE A 64 0.37 -18.32 3.89
CA PHE A 64 -0.40 -17.27 3.19
C PHE A 64 -1.80 -17.10 3.77
N LEU A 65 -2.43 -18.19 4.22
CA LEU A 65 -3.83 -18.16 4.69
C LEU A 65 -3.99 -17.49 6.06
N SER A 66 -2.98 -17.60 6.94
CA SER A 66 -3.06 -17.03 8.28
C SER A 66 -2.62 -15.56 8.35
N GLN A 67 -2.09 -15.01 7.25
CA GLN A 67 -1.46 -13.70 7.29
C GLN A 67 -2.40 -12.58 6.85
N THR A 68 -2.72 -11.71 7.79
CA THR A 68 -3.42 -10.45 7.54
C THR A 68 -2.40 -9.32 7.52
N ASN A 69 -2.01 -8.89 6.32
CA ASN A 69 -1.18 -7.68 6.17
C ASN A 69 -1.96 -6.45 6.64
N TYR A 70 -1.27 -5.46 7.21
CA TYR A 70 -1.85 -4.16 7.59
C TYR A 70 -2.97 -4.20 8.64
N GLN A 71 -3.11 -5.29 9.41
CA GLN A 71 -4.24 -5.47 10.34
C GLN A 71 -4.44 -4.30 11.32
N THR A 72 -3.36 -3.68 11.77
CA THR A 72 -3.38 -2.58 12.74
C THR A 72 -3.46 -1.20 12.10
N MET A 73 -3.30 -1.10 10.78
CA MET A 73 -3.18 0.17 10.07
C MET A 73 -4.47 1.00 10.11
N PRO A 74 -5.69 0.44 9.90
CA PRO A 74 -6.92 1.23 9.94
C PRO A 74 -7.13 1.96 11.26
N ALA A 75 -6.96 1.28 12.40
CA ALA A 75 -7.17 1.87 13.72
C ALA A 75 -6.14 2.96 14.05
N GLN A 76 -4.87 2.76 13.68
CA GLN A 76 -3.84 3.79 13.83
C GLN A 76 -4.16 5.02 12.98
N PHE A 77 -4.68 4.81 11.78
CA PHE A 77 -5.01 5.88 10.86
C PHE A 77 -6.25 6.66 11.29
N GLU A 78 -7.30 5.98 11.76
CA GLU A 78 -8.48 6.62 12.34
C GLU A 78 -8.10 7.48 13.55
N SER A 79 -7.20 6.99 14.40
CA SER A 79 -6.69 7.73 15.56
C SER A 79 -5.87 8.96 15.18
N LEU A 80 -5.14 8.90 14.06
CA LEU A 80 -4.40 10.04 13.51
C LEU A 80 -5.35 11.09 12.95
N VAL A 81 -6.28 10.67 12.08
CA VAL A 81 -7.22 11.57 11.40
C VAL A 81 -8.13 12.31 12.39
N ALA A 82 -8.52 11.66 13.49
CA ALA A 82 -9.36 12.26 14.54
C ALA A 82 -8.72 13.47 15.24
N GLN A 83 -7.40 13.66 15.12
CA GLN A 83 -6.68 14.79 15.73
C GLN A 83 -6.77 16.06 14.88
N PHE A 84 -7.20 15.96 13.62
CA PHE A 84 -7.20 17.06 12.67
C PHE A 84 -8.61 17.55 12.35
N PRO A 85 -8.78 18.87 12.15
CA PRO A 85 -10.08 19.47 11.89
C PRO A 85 -10.64 19.01 10.53
N GLU A 86 -11.96 19.09 10.33
CA GLU A 86 -12.62 18.63 9.09
C GLU A 86 -12.10 19.34 7.84
N ASN A 87 -11.86 20.65 7.94
CA ASN A 87 -11.28 21.51 6.92
C ASN A 87 -9.73 21.42 6.84
N ALA A 88 -9.17 20.22 6.95
CA ALA A 88 -7.72 20.00 6.85
C ALA A 88 -7.29 19.57 5.44
N ILE A 89 -6.23 20.21 4.94
CA ILE A 89 -5.51 19.82 3.71
C ILE A 89 -4.12 19.31 4.09
N PHE A 90 -3.78 18.09 3.70
CA PHE A 90 -2.47 17.49 3.90
C PHE A 90 -1.63 17.55 2.62
N LEU A 91 -0.41 18.06 2.72
CA LEU A 91 0.56 18.15 1.63
C LEU A 91 1.77 17.28 1.98
N PHE A 92 1.88 16.12 1.35
CA PHE A 92 2.98 15.19 1.54
C PHE A 92 4.18 15.59 0.69
N ASN A 93 5.22 16.09 1.34
CA ASN A 93 6.47 16.45 0.71
C ASN A 93 7.32 15.19 0.50
N GLN A 94 7.33 14.65 -0.73
CA GLN A 94 8.02 13.38 -1.00
C GLN A 94 9.09 13.52 -2.10
N ALA A 95 10.24 12.91 -1.85
CA ALA A 95 11.39 12.92 -2.77
C ALA A 95 11.20 11.95 -3.95
N ARG A 96 10.48 10.85 -3.74
CA ARG A 96 10.32 9.77 -4.72
C ARG A 96 8.98 9.87 -5.46
N PRO A 97 8.93 9.39 -6.72
CA PRO A 97 7.68 9.37 -7.50
C PRO A 97 6.56 8.53 -6.87
N VAL A 98 6.90 7.50 -6.10
CA VAL A 98 5.97 6.66 -5.34
C VAL A 98 6.52 6.52 -3.92
N ASP A 99 5.79 7.04 -2.94
CA ASP A 99 6.20 7.00 -1.53
C ASP A 99 5.00 6.94 -0.56
N LEU A 100 5.26 7.11 0.74
CA LEU A 100 4.26 7.13 1.79
C LEU A 100 3.08 8.05 1.48
N GLY A 101 3.34 9.22 0.90
CA GLY A 101 2.29 10.16 0.52
C GLY A 101 1.25 9.56 -0.43
N ASP A 102 1.67 8.75 -1.40
CA ASP A 102 0.75 8.07 -2.32
C ASP A 102 -0.10 7.00 -1.62
N HIS A 103 0.48 6.33 -0.63
CA HIS A 103 -0.21 5.32 0.17
C HIS A 103 -1.22 5.92 1.16
N LEU A 104 -0.95 7.11 1.70
CA LEU A 104 -1.80 7.75 2.71
C LEU A 104 -2.81 8.72 2.12
N SER A 105 -2.49 9.39 1.00
CA SER A 105 -3.40 10.37 0.38
C SER A 105 -4.70 9.74 -0.11
N VAL A 106 -4.65 8.54 -0.69
CA VAL A 106 -5.84 7.84 -1.19
C VAL A 106 -6.84 7.54 -0.08
N PRO A 107 -6.50 6.85 1.02
CA PRO A 107 -7.45 6.61 2.10
C PRO A 107 -7.92 7.91 2.76
N LEU A 108 -7.05 8.93 2.92
CA LEU A 108 -7.46 10.25 3.45
C LEU A 108 -8.60 10.86 2.64
N ASN A 109 -8.44 10.90 1.31
CA ASN A 109 -9.45 11.46 0.42
C ASN A 109 -10.71 10.59 0.35
N LEU A 110 -10.58 9.28 0.18
CA LEU A 110 -11.70 8.40 -0.17
C LEU A 110 -12.47 7.85 1.03
N ILE A 111 -11.80 7.63 2.17
CA ILE A 111 -12.40 7.01 3.36
C ILE A 111 -12.73 8.09 4.40
N TYR A 112 -11.81 9.03 4.61
CA TYR A 112 -11.90 10.00 5.71
C TYR A 112 -12.36 11.40 5.27
N GLY A 113 -12.58 11.61 3.97
CA GLY A 113 -13.03 12.89 3.41
C GLY A 113 -12.04 14.04 3.62
N LYS A 114 -10.78 13.76 3.96
CA LYS A 114 -9.72 14.77 4.12
C LYS A 114 -9.07 15.04 2.77
N HIS A 115 -8.73 16.29 2.49
CA HIS A 115 -8.00 16.62 1.27
C HIS A 115 -6.51 16.30 1.46
N ALA A 116 -5.98 15.42 0.63
CA ALA A 116 -4.58 15.01 0.72
C ALA A 116 -3.92 14.99 -0.66
N PHE A 117 -2.78 15.67 -0.79
CA PHE A 117 -2.02 15.78 -2.03
C PHE A 117 -0.56 15.43 -1.80
N THR A 118 0.05 14.78 -2.78
CA THR A 118 1.48 14.53 -2.83
C THR A 118 2.15 15.62 -3.63
N VAL A 119 3.22 16.18 -3.09
CA VAL A 119 3.98 17.24 -3.75
C VAL A 119 5.44 16.82 -3.89
N GLN A 120 5.98 17.04 -5.08
CA GLN A 120 7.29 16.51 -5.49
C GLN A 120 8.07 17.59 -6.24
N ASN A 121 9.37 17.69 -5.96
CA ASN A 121 10.34 18.49 -6.73
C ASN A 121 9.89 19.93 -7.06
N LEU A 122 9.30 20.63 -6.09
CA LEU A 122 8.82 22.00 -6.26
C LEU A 122 9.99 22.95 -6.49
N THR A 123 10.20 23.35 -7.74
CA THR A 123 11.24 24.30 -8.10
C THR A 123 10.71 25.34 -9.08
N GLY A 124 11.21 26.58 -8.95
CA GLY A 124 10.85 27.69 -9.83
C GLY A 124 9.34 28.00 -9.85
N PRO A 125 8.71 28.19 -11.03
CA PRO A 125 7.32 28.67 -11.13
C PRO A 125 6.27 27.80 -10.42
N GLN A 126 6.57 26.51 -10.22
CA GLN A 126 5.67 25.57 -9.55
C GLN A 126 5.57 25.86 -8.05
N ALA A 127 6.68 26.28 -7.44
CA ALA A 127 6.70 26.72 -6.05
C ALA A 127 5.86 27.99 -5.87
N ASP A 128 6.00 28.96 -6.77
CA ASP A 128 5.23 30.21 -6.72
C ASP A 128 3.72 29.96 -6.87
N LEU A 129 3.33 29.06 -7.78
CA LEU A 129 1.94 28.67 -7.98
C LEU A 129 1.38 27.92 -6.77
N LEU A 130 2.20 27.09 -6.12
CA LEU A 130 1.82 26.47 -4.86
C LEU A 130 1.56 27.55 -3.80
N MET A 131 2.50 28.48 -3.58
CA MET A 131 2.34 29.55 -2.57
C MET A 131 1.06 30.36 -2.76
N GLN A 132 0.72 30.72 -4.00
CA GLN A 132 -0.55 31.40 -4.32
C GLN A 132 -1.78 30.52 -4.00
N THR A 133 -1.68 29.22 -4.26
CA THR A 133 -2.75 28.26 -3.95
C THR A 133 -2.92 28.08 -2.44
N LEU A 134 -1.82 28.01 -1.68
CA LEU A 134 -1.84 27.92 -0.22
C LEU A 134 -2.47 29.16 0.41
N ALA A 135 -2.10 30.35 -0.06
CA ALA A 135 -2.69 31.60 0.43
C ALA A 135 -4.20 31.63 0.20
N ARG A 136 -4.66 31.24 -1.00
CA ARG A 136 -6.09 31.16 -1.31
C ARG A 136 -6.83 30.17 -0.41
N TRP A 137 -6.26 28.98 -0.20
CA TRP A 137 -6.87 27.98 0.67
C TRP A 137 -6.96 28.47 2.13
N GLN A 138 -5.93 29.16 2.62
CA GLN A 138 -5.99 29.78 3.96
C GLN A 138 -7.08 30.86 4.03
N GLU A 139 -7.24 31.70 2.99
CA GLU A 139 -8.32 32.70 2.90
C GLU A 139 -9.72 32.06 2.85
N GLU A 140 -9.87 30.91 2.21
CA GLU A 140 -11.09 30.08 2.20
C GLU A 140 -11.36 29.39 3.54
N GLY A 141 -10.44 29.50 4.49
CA GLY A 141 -10.56 28.93 5.84
C GLY A 141 -10.06 27.49 5.96
N TRP A 142 -9.27 26.98 5.02
CA TRP A 142 -8.63 25.67 5.13
C TRP A 142 -7.42 25.69 6.06
N GLU A 143 -7.29 24.67 6.90
CA GLU A 143 -6.10 24.41 7.68
C GLU A 143 -5.14 23.53 6.89
N ILE A 144 -3.94 24.04 6.61
CA ILE A 144 -2.96 23.35 5.77
C ILE A 144 -1.88 22.72 6.63
N TYR A 145 -1.66 21.43 6.42
CA TYR A 145 -0.66 20.63 7.09
C TYR A 145 0.39 20.16 6.09
N TRP A 146 1.63 20.58 6.30
CA TRP A 146 2.80 20.12 5.57
C TRP A 146 3.36 18.87 6.25
N VAL A 147 3.47 17.78 5.49
CA VAL A 147 3.91 16.49 6.01
C VAL A 147 5.27 16.14 5.41
N GLU A 148 6.28 16.10 6.26
CA GLU A 148 7.64 15.70 5.88
C GLU A 148 7.85 14.22 6.13
N LEU A 149 8.35 13.53 5.09
CA LEU A 149 8.65 12.11 5.15
C LEU A 149 10.11 11.88 5.59
N SER A 150 10.44 10.64 5.95
CA SER A 150 11.79 10.29 6.43
C SER A 150 12.91 10.57 5.41
N GLU A 151 12.60 10.59 4.11
CA GLU A 151 13.55 11.01 3.08
C GLU A 151 13.43 12.53 2.85
N PRO A 152 14.52 13.30 3.03
CA PRO A 152 14.46 14.76 2.90
C PRO A 152 14.17 15.17 1.45
N ASN A 153 13.22 16.08 1.28
CA ASN A 153 12.90 16.72 0.01
C ASN A 153 12.86 18.25 0.20
N PRO A 154 13.50 19.05 -0.67
CA PRO A 154 13.49 20.51 -0.53
C PRO A 154 12.05 21.06 -0.45
N SER A 155 11.80 21.84 0.60
CA SER A 155 10.54 22.56 0.79
C SER A 155 10.67 23.99 0.26
N PRO A 156 9.69 24.51 -0.49
CA PRO A 156 9.63 25.93 -0.83
C PRO A 156 9.11 26.79 0.34
N LEU A 157 8.64 26.16 1.42
CA LEU A 157 8.14 26.84 2.60
C LEU A 157 9.30 27.21 3.52
N ALA A 158 9.31 28.46 3.95
CA ALA A 158 10.28 28.92 4.93
C ALA A 158 9.98 28.28 6.31
N PRO A 159 10.99 27.82 7.07
CA PRO A 159 10.78 27.15 8.35
C PRO A 159 9.97 27.98 9.35
N GLU A 160 10.07 29.31 9.31
CA GLU A 160 9.29 30.24 10.14
C GLU A 160 7.78 30.21 9.87
N ASN A 161 7.37 29.71 8.70
CA ASN A 161 5.96 29.55 8.34
C ASN A 161 5.41 28.17 8.76
N LEU A 162 6.23 27.32 9.38
CA LEU A 162 5.86 25.97 9.78
C LEU A 162 5.89 25.86 11.30
N SER A 163 4.76 25.49 11.89
CA SER A 163 4.65 25.15 13.30
C SER A 163 4.57 23.64 13.45
N PHE A 164 5.52 23.03 14.16
CA PHE A 164 5.48 21.59 14.43
C PHE A 164 4.25 21.24 15.28
N GLU A 165 3.44 20.31 14.80
CA GLU A 165 2.25 19.83 15.52
C GLU A 165 2.52 18.47 16.15
N SER A 166 2.98 17.51 15.35
CA SER A 166 3.18 16.14 15.81
C SER A 166 4.08 15.34 14.88
N THR A 167 4.65 14.26 15.42
CA THR A 167 5.22 13.17 14.63
C THR A 167 4.24 12.01 14.68
N PHE A 168 3.90 11.43 13.53
CA PHE A 168 3.13 10.19 13.51
C PHE A 168 3.99 9.00 13.13
N GLU A 169 3.67 7.88 13.75
CA GLU A 169 4.30 6.59 13.51
C GLU A 169 3.23 5.58 13.13
N LEU A 170 3.37 4.98 11.93
CA LEU A 170 2.55 3.86 11.50
C LEU A 170 3.36 2.58 11.56
N ARG A 171 2.95 1.68 12.44
CA ARG A 171 3.57 0.37 12.60
C ARG A 171 2.65 -0.72 12.10
N PHE A 172 3.13 -1.51 11.15
CA PHE A 172 2.36 -2.60 10.59
C PHE A 172 3.28 -3.74 10.16
N THR A 173 2.68 -4.91 9.98
CA THR A 173 3.39 -6.09 9.50
C THR A 173 2.95 -6.42 8.08
N VAL A 174 3.91 -6.83 7.27
CA VAL A 174 3.69 -7.32 5.91
C VAL A 174 4.48 -8.60 5.69
N LEU A 175 3.99 -9.44 4.79
CA LEU A 175 4.77 -10.54 4.25
C LEU A 175 5.93 -9.96 3.44
N GLU A 176 7.12 -10.53 3.56
CA GLU A 176 8.26 -10.10 2.78
C GLU A 176 7.92 -10.08 1.27
N SER A 177 8.40 -9.05 0.58
CA SER A 177 8.24 -8.94 -0.87
C SER A 177 9.51 -9.45 -1.55
N THR A 178 9.50 -10.72 -1.98
CA THR A 178 10.62 -11.37 -2.67
C THR A 178 10.25 -11.79 -4.10
N TYR A 179 11.21 -11.75 -5.01
CA TYR A 179 11.00 -12.10 -6.43
C TYR A 179 11.58 -13.46 -6.82
N ASP A 180 12.60 -13.91 -6.10
CA ASP A 180 13.45 -15.05 -6.40
C ASP A 180 13.10 -16.29 -5.56
N ARG A 181 12.29 -16.10 -4.51
CA ARG A 181 11.88 -17.16 -3.60
C ARG A 181 10.49 -16.93 -3.05
N LYS A 182 9.91 -18.00 -2.50
CA LYS A 182 8.66 -17.95 -1.75
C LYS A 182 8.88 -17.08 -0.49
N PRO A 183 7.99 -16.12 -0.22
CA PRO A 183 8.10 -15.32 0.98
C PRO A 183 7.73 -16.13 2.22
N VAL A 184 8.59 -16.08 3.24
CA VAL A 184 8.48 -16.80 4.51
C VAL A 184 8.64 -15.89 5.73
N ASN A 185 9.21 -14.69 5.55
CA ASN A 185 9.44 -13.76 6.65
C ASN A 185 8.31 -12.73 6.77
N ILE A 186 7.89 -12.48 8.01
CA ILE A 186 7.03 -11.35 8.34
C ILE A 186 7.94 -10.17 8.69
N GLN A 187 7.75 -9.05 7.99
CA GLN A 187 8.49 -7.82 8.20
C GLN A 187 7.64 -6.85 9.00
N SER A 188 8.22 -6.26 10.05
CA SER A 188 7.64 -5.10 10.72
C SER A 188 8.15 -3.86 10.04
N ILE A 189 7.23 -3.07 9.48
CA ILE A 189 7.52 -1.78 8.88
C ILE A 189 7.10 -0.69 9.88
N LEU A 190 7.97 0.31 10.01
CA LEU A 190 7.68 1.55 10.70
C LEU A 190 7.77 2.68 9.68
N TRP A 191 6.68 3.40 9.49
CA TRP A 191 6.65 4.64 8.74
C TRP A 191 6.56 5.80 9.71
N THR A 192 7.41 6.79 9.53
CA THR A 192 7.47 7.98 10.37
C THR A 192 7.40 9.22 9.49
N ALA A 193 6.58 10.18 9.90
CA ALA A 193 6.53 11.47 9.25
C ALA A 193 6.14 12.56 10.25
N ASP A 194 6.71 13.74 10.01
CA ASP A 194 6.53 14.92 10.83
C ASP A 194 5.46 15.80 10.18
N ILE A 195 4.51 16.24 11.00
CA ILE A 195 3.38 17.07 10.57
C ILE A 195 3.60 18.47 11.11
N TYR A 196 3.63 19.42 10.20
CA TYR A 196 3.72 20.84 10.48
C TYR A 196 2.44 21.52 10.05
N ARG A 197 1.89 22.38 10.89
CA ARG A 197 0.84 23.31 10.49
C ARG A 197 1.46 24.51 9.79
N LEU A 198 0.91 24.86 8.63
CA LEU A 198 1.28 26.07 7.93
C LEU A 198 0.67 27.28 8.65
N LEU A 199 1.52 28.17 9.15
CA LEU A 199 1.12 29.45 9.70
C LEU A 199 0.58 30.37 8.59
N PRO A 200 -0.23 31.38 8.94
CA PRO A 200 -0.71 32.36 7.97
C PRO A 200 0.46 32.94 7.19
N LEU A 201 0.46 32.74 5.88
CA LEU A 201 1.46 33.34 5.01
C LEU A 201 1.27 34.85 5.10
N SER A 202 2.26 35.56 5.64
CA SER A 202 2.24 37.03 5.64
C SER A 202 2.18 37.46 4.18
N GLN A 203 1.10 38.15 3.79
CA GLN A 203 1.05 38.74 2.45
C GLN A 203 2.26 39.70 2.32
N PRO A 204 3.03 39.63 1.22
CA PRO A 204 4.10 40.59 0.97
C PRO A 204 3.56 42.02 0.83
#